data_AF-A0A8T3MYC3-F1
#
_entry.id   AF-A0A8T3MYC3-F1
#
_cell.length_a   1.000
_cell.length_b   1.000
_cell.length_c   1.000
_cell.angle_alpha   90.00
_cell.angle_beta   90.00
_cell.angle_gamma   90.00
#
_symmetry.space_group_name_H-M   'P 1'
#
loop_
_entity.id
_entity.type
_entity.pdbx_description
1 polymer ?
#
loop_
_entity_poly.entity_id
_entity_poly.type
_entity_poly.pdbx_seq_one_letter_code
_entity_poly.pdbx_strand_id
1 'polypeptide(L)'
;ITTVEGLAGSDALHPLQQAFLEGGGIQCGFCTPGMLISAAALLARDPDPSEEAIRDGLAGNLCRCTGYQPIIRAVQRAAAEMRG
;
A
#
# COMPACT_ATOMS: atom_id res chain seq x y z
N ILE A 1 -3.01 -17.50 5.08
CA ILE A 1 -2.23 -16.37 5.63
C ILE A 1 -1.37 -15.85 4.48
N THR A 2 -1.34 -14.54 4.26
CA THR A 2 -0.55 -13.91 3.19
C THR A 2 0.47 -12.96 3.81
N THR A 3 1.71 -13.00 3.31
CA THR A 3 2.80 -12.08 3.69
C THR A 3 3.21 -11.26 2.46
N VAL A 4 4.13 -10.31 2.63
CA VAL A 4 4.54 -9.40 1.55
C VAL A 4 5.15 -10.14 0.35
N GLU A 5 5.83 -11.26 0.62
CA GLU A 5 6.42 -12.15 -0.38
C GLU A 5 5.35 -12.78 -1.28
N GLY A 6 4.12 -12.93 -0.79
CA GLY A 6 2.99 -13.49 -1.52
C GLY A 6 2.13 -12.46 -2.25
N LEU A 7 2.48 -11.17 -2.25
CA LEU A 7 1.72 -10.15 -2.98
C LEU A 7 2.05 -10.13 -4.48
N ALA A 8 3.31 -10.38 -4.84
CA ALA A 8 3.72 -10.39 -6.24
C ALA A 8 3.09 -11.58 -6.98
N GLY A 9 2.73 -11.38 -8.25
CA GLY A 9 2.40 -12.47 -9.16
C GLY A 9 3.67 -13.17 -9.67
N SER A 10 3.51 -14.15 -10.56
CA SER A 10 4.65 -14.94 -11.08
C SER A 10 5.73 -14.08 -11.76
N ASP A 11 5.33 -13.02 -12.46
CA ASP A 11 6.23 -12.21 -13.29
C ASP A 11 6.05 -10.69 -13.11
N ALA A 12 5.22 -10.27 -12.16
CA ALA A 12 4.90 -8.85 -11.96
C ALA A 12 4.70 -8.50 -10.49
N LEU A 13 5.11 -7.27 -10.14
CA LEU A 13 4.77 -6.67 -8.87
C LEU A 13 3.26 -6.46 -8.76
N HIS A 14 2.75 -6.60 -7.54
CA HIS A 14 1.39 -6.16 -7.24
C HIS A 14 1.25 -4.64 -7.50
N PRO A 15 0.09 -4.12 -7.96
CA PRO A 15 -0.10 -2.67 -8.16
C PRO A 15 0.30 -1.81 -6.96
N LEU A 16 0.00 -2.26 -5.73
CA LEU A 16 0.53 -1.63 -4.50
C LEU A 16 2.06 -1.58 -4.42
N GLN A 17 2.75 -2.68 -4.74
CA GLN A 17 4.22 -2.71 -4.72
C GLN A 17 4.79 -1.73 -5.76
N GLN A 18 4.23 -1.72 -6.97
CA GLN A 18 4.61 -0.80 -8.04
C GLN A 18 4.35 0.66 -7.65
N ALA A 19 3.17 0.97 -7.11
CA ALA A 19 2.81 2.32 -6.71
C ALA A 19 3.66 2.85 -5.55
N PHE A 20 4.07 2.00 -4.61
CA PHE A 20 4.98 2.38 -3.53
C PHE A 20 6.38 2.69 -4.06
N LEU A 21 6.86 1.90 -5.03
CA LEU A 21 8.16 2.10 -5.67
C LEU A 21 8.18 3.44 -6.42
N GLU A 22 7.19 3.69 -7.27
CA GLU A 22 7.14 4.90 -8.10
C GLU A 22 6.72 6.16 -7.33
N GLY A 23 5.87 6.01 -6.33
CA GLY A 23 5.32 7.11 -5.54
C GLY A 23 6.21 7.58 -4.39
N GLY A 24 7.38 6.98 -4.20
CA GLY A 24 8.25 7.27 -3.06
C GLY A 24 7.62 6.88 -1.72
N GLY A 25 6.76 5.85 -1.72
CA GLY A 25 6.13 5.29 -0.52
C GLY A 25 7.10 4.52 0.39
N ILE A 26 8.40 4.53 0.07
CA ILE A 26 9.45 3.76 0.73
C ILE A 26 10.68 4.65 0.94
N GLN A 27 11.31 4.52 2.11
CA GLN A 27 12.65 5.04 2.39
C GLN A 27 13.50 3.92 3.00
N CYS A 28 13.51 3.76 4.33
CA CYS A 28 14.28 2.69 5.00
C CYS A 28 13.72 1.28 4.73
N GLY A 29 12.49 1.16 4.23
CA GLY A 29 11.86 -0.12 3.89
C GLY A 29 11.29 -0.92 5.07
N PHE A 30 11.63 -0.60 6.32
CA PHE A 30 11.28 -1.44 7.47
C PHE A 30 9.78 -1.60 7.68
N CYS A 31 9.00 -0.51 7.55
CA CYS A 31 7.54 -0.56 7.69
C CYS A 31 6.81 -1.06 6.43
N THR A 32 7.51 -1.17 5.30
CA THR A 32 6.90 -1.42 3.99
C THR A 32 6.12 -2.74 3.91
N PRO A 33 6.62 -3.87 4.46
CA PRO A 33 5.85 -5.13 4.48
C PRO A 33 4.48 -4.99 5.15
N GLY A 34 4.43 -4.37 6.33
CA GLY A 34 3.18 -4.16 7.08
C GLY A 34 2.23 -3.22 6.34
N MET A 35 2.76 -2.10 5.82
CA MET A 35 1.99 -1.14 5.02
C MET A 35 1.34 -1.80 3.80
N LEU A 36 2.10 -2.60 3.04
CA LEU A 36 1.58 -3.26 1.84
C LEU A 36 0.49 -4.28 2.16
N ILE A 37 0.64 -5.07 3.22
CA ILE A 37 -0.36 -6.07 3.60
C ILE A 37 -1.62 -5.42 4.17
N SER A 38 -1.50 -4.38 5.00
CA SER A 38 -2.66 -3.63 5.49
C SER A 38 -3.39 -2.91 4.35
N ALA A 39 -2.67 -2.30 3.42
CA ALA A 39 -3.27 -1.67 2.24
C ALA A 39 -3.98 -2.69 1.34
N ALA A 40 -3.36 -3.84 1.08
CA ALA A 40 -3.98 -4.91 0.28
C ALA A 40 -5.27 -5.42 0.95
N ALA A 41 -5.25 -5.60 2.27
CA ALA A 41 -6.43 -6.02 3.03
C ALA A 41 -7.54 -4.95 3.08
N LEU A 42 -7.19 -3.66 3.04
CA LEU A 42 -8.14 -2.56 2.88
C LEU A 42 -8.78 -2.60 1.49
N LEU A 43 -7.96 -2.59 0.43
CA LEU A 43 -8.42 -2.55 -0.96
C LEU A 43 -9.24 -3.77 -1.38
N ALA A 44 -9.01 -4.93 -0.75
CA ALA A 44 -9.84 -6.11 -0.96
C ALA A 44 -11.27 -5.96 -0.41
N ARG A 45 -11.50 -5.10 0.58
CA ARG A 45 -12.81 -4.84 1.18
C ARG A 45 -13.48 -3.59 0.61
N ASP A 46 -12.67 -2.58 0.34
CA ASP A 46 -13.08 -1.29 -0.21
C ASP A 46 -12.18 -0.94 -1.39
N PRO A 47 -12.60 -1.24 -2.64
CA PRO A 47 -11.79 -0.99 -3.83
C PRO A 47 -11.61 0.50 -4.17
N ASP A 48 -12.38 1.42 -3.57
CA ASP A 48 -12.28 2.86 -3.79
C ASP A 48 -12.33 3.65 -2.47
N PRO A 49 -11.35 3.44 -1.57
CA PRO A 49 -11.38 4.04 -0.26
C PRO A 49 -11.09 5.54 -0.34
N SER A 50 -11.77 6.30 0.51
CA SER A 50 -11.43 7.72 0.73
C SER A 50 -10.03 7.85 1.36
N GLU A 51 -9.44 9.05 1.28
CA GLU A 51 -8.16 9.31 1.96
C GLU A 51 -8.23 9.04 3.48
N GLU A 52 -9.36 9.40 4.10
CA GLU A 52 -9.61 9.14 5.53
C GLU A 52 -9.64 7.64 5.82
N ALA A 53 -10.34 6.85 5.00
CA ALA A 53 -10.38 5.40 5.14
C ALA A 53 -8.99 4.76 4.98
N ILE A 54 -8.14 5.29 4.08
CA ILE A 54 -6.75 4.83 3.94
C ILE A 54 -5.94 5.13 5.21
N ARG A 55 -6.09 6.33 5.77
CA ARG A 55 -5.37 6.72 6.99
C ARG A 55 -5.76 5.83 8.17
N ASP A 56 -7.05 5.59 8.36
CA ASP A 56 -7.55 4.74 9.44
C ASP A 56 -7.13 3.29 9.23
N GLY A 57 -7.24 2.78 7.99
CA GLY A 57 -6.82 1.43 7.62
C GLY A 57 -5.32 1.18 7.81
N LEU A 58 -4.50 2.24 7.78
CA LEU A 58 -3.04 2.17 7.98
C LEU A 58 -2.57 2.64 9.36
N ALA A 59 -3.47 3.11 10.24
CA ALA A 59 -3.10 3.72 11.52
C ALA A 59 -2.29 2.79 12.45
N GLY A 60 -2.44 1.47 12.29
CA GLY A 60 -1.66 0.46 13.01
C GLY A 60 -0.22 0.28 12.53
N ASN A 61 0.17 0.89 11.40
CA ASN A 61 1.50 0.79 10.82
C ASN A 61 2.28 2.09 11.02
N LEU A 62 3.27 2.07 11.91
CA LEU A 62 4.09 3.24 12.19
C LEU A 62 5.22 3.39 11.16
N CYS A 63 5.37 4.59 10.62
CA CYS A 63 6.47 4.95 9.74
C CYS A 63 7.21 6.18 10.27
N ARG A 64 8.54 6.09 10.38
CA ARG A 64 9.38 7.20 10.84
C ARG A 64 10.02 8.02 9.71
N CYS A 65 10.00 7.50 8.49
CA CYS A 65 10.80 8.03 7.39
C CYS A 65 9.97 8.83 6.38
N THR A 66 8.85 8.29 5.90
CA THR A 66 8.11 8.86 4.75
C THR A 66 7.22 10.05 5.09
N GLY A 67 6.79 10.18 6.35
CA GLY A 67 5.74 11.14 6.74
C GLY A 67 4.33 10.78 6.24
N TYR A 68 4.09 9.51 5.86
CA TYR A 68 2.81 8.91 5.44
C TYR A 68 2.20 9.41 4.13
N GLN A 69 2.33 10.69 3.79
CA GLN A 69 1.73 11.25 2.58
C GLN A 69 2.07 10.50 1.28
N PRO A 70 3.33 10.13 1.01
CA PRO A 70 3.67 9.31 -0.17
C PRO A 70 3.02 7.92 -0.16
N ILE A 71 2.86 7.32 1.03
CA ILE A 71 2.21 6.00 1.21
C ILE A 71 0.73 6.11 0.85
N ILE A 72 0.04 7.12 1.38
CA ILE A 72 -1.38 7.34 1.13
C ILE A 72 -1.64 7.52 -0.37
N ARG A 73 -0.84 8.37 -1.04
CA ARG A 73 -0.94 8.56 -2.50
C ARG A 73 -0.66 7.29 -3.28
N ALA A 74 0.30 6.47 -2.85
CA ALA A 74 0.59 5.18 -3.48
C ALA A 74 -0.59 4.21 -3.36
N VAL A 75 -1.28 4.17 -2.22
CA VAL A 75 -2.50 3.36 -2.05
C VAL A 75 -3.62 3.84 -2.95
N GLN A 76 -3.87 5.16 -3.02
CA GLN A 76 -4.88 5.75 -3.91
C GLN A 76 -4.61 5.40 -5.38
N ARG A 77 -3.34 5.50 -5.80
CA ARG A 77 -2.94 5.16 -7.17
C ARG A 77 -3.16 3.67 -7.46
N ALA A 78 -2.73 2.80 -6.55
CA ALA A 78 -2.95 1.36 -6.71
C ALA A 78 -4.44 1.02 -6.75
N ALA A 79 -5.27 1.68 -5.94
CA ALA A 79 -6.72 1.50 -5.96
C ALA A 79 -7.32 1.88 -7.33
N ALA A 80 -6.89 3.01 -7.90
CA ALA A 80 -7.32 3.41 -9.24
C ALA A 80 -6.92 2.39 -10.32
N GLU A 81 -5.65 1.96 -10.33
CA GLU A 81 -5.12 0.98 -11.29
C GLU A 81 -5.80 -0.39 -11.18
N MET A 82 -6.14 -0.82 -9.96
CA MET A 82 -6.85 -2.08 -9.73
C MET A 82 -8.31 -2.07 -10.21
N ARG A 83 -8.90 -0.88 -10.43
CA ARG A 83 -10.29 -0.75 -10.94
C ARG A 83 -10.37 -0.60 -12.47
N GLY A 84 -9.30 -0.19 -13.15
CA GLY A 84 -9.25 0.03 -14.59
C GLY A 84 -8.53 1.32 -14.96
#